data_AF-R6SNB8-F1
#
_entry.id   AF-R6SNB8-F1
#
_cell.length_a   1.000
_cell.length_b   1.000
_cell.length_c   1.000
_cell.angle_alpha   90.00
_cell.angle_beta   90.00
_cell.angle_gamma   90.00
#
_symmetry.space_group_name_H-M   'P 1'
#
loop_
_entity.id
_entity.type
_entity.pdbx_description
1 polymer ?
#
loop_
_entity_poly.entity_id
_entity_poly.type
_entity_poly.pdbx_seq_one_letter_code
_entity_poly.pdbx_strand_id
1 'polypeptide(L)'
;MTFVKRRTFFPLLCGILFLATLLLLPSCGEKKAGKPYDFLVTFNYNVGTLDVSCPDQYLGVKSGGLVGIQPGFNDDFKLRPVSNYYIEGWYTAKCAPDGTPEKDAETGRVLLDRKWNFESDTVTADTVLYANLIRQSTLSFVDIATGEVVKTLTGTPGSRQNELISVLAPKKDGYTLVGYYTDAAKTSRFQWPFTFAEEDTTAYVEFLEGTWSIADSADAFKRGISGNKNIYVTADIDFTGKTWVTTAYNGTIEGNGHKLTGLTLTKEGSKTATGGFGLFTTLGANAQIRDLTVENLTVRFSASLAGSYQVAPLADEIKAGARFERVCVTGTLTYDFSKVPASTVYSLAVKNGAAESDMTDCTFNISLVNANE
;
A
#
# COMPACT_ATOMS: atom_id res chain seq x y z
N MET A 1 57.70 -15.10 22.70
CA MET A 1 57.07 -14.36 23.81
C MET A 1 55.62 -14.79 23.89
N THR A 2 55.35 -15.65 24.86
CA THR A 2 54.06 -16.18 25.27
C THR A 2 53.17 -15.04 25.78
N PHE A 3 51.87 -15.07 25.48
CA PHE A 3 50.85 -14.99 26.52
C PHE A 3 49.51 -15.55 26.03
N VAL A 4 49.10 -16.60 26.73
CA VAL A 4 47.82 -17.31 26.65
C VAL A 4 46.75 -16.47 27.34
N LYS A 5 45.52 -16.42 26.78
CA LYS A 5 44.32 -16.09 27.56
C LYS A 5 43.28 -17.20 27.42
N ARG A 6 42.98 -17.82 28.57
CA ARG A 6 42.17 -19.02 28.76
C ARG A 6 40.73 -18.85 28.24
N ARG A 7 40.28 -19.87 27.51
CA ARG A 7 38.88 -20.21 27.26
C ARG A 7 38.26 -20.80 28.52
N THR A 8 37.14 -20.26 28.96
CA THR A 8 36.18 -20.98 29.83
C THR A 8 35.02 -21.44 28.97
N PHE A 9 35.10 -22.69 28.53
CA PHE A 9 34.00 -23.46 27.96
C PHE A 9 33.11 -23.95 29.11
N PHE A 10 31.82 -23.65 29.07
CA PHE A 10 30.81 -24.34 29.86
C PHE A 10 29.98 -25.16 28.86
N PRO A 11 29.90 -26.50 28.98
CA PRO A 11 29.09 -27.28 28.05
C PRO A 11 27.62 -27.22 28.50
N LEU A 12 26.78 -26.59 27.68
CA LEU A 12 25.32 -26.72 27.76
C LEU A 12 24.94 -28.02 27.04
N LEU A 13 24.42 -29.00 27.76
CA LEU A 13 24.02 -30.29 27.21
C LEU A 13 22.58 -30.17 26.67
N CYS A 14 22.42 -29.84 25.39
CA CYS A 14 21.13 -29.91 24.68
C CYS A 14 20.86 -31.35 24.26
N GLY A 15 20.00 -32.05 25.01
CA GLY A 15 19.52 -33.38 24.66
C GLY A 15 18.19 -33.31 23.91
N ILE A 16 18.21 -33.52 22.59
CA ILE A 16 17.04 -33.95 21.82
C ILE A 16 16.84 -35.42 22.15
N LEU A 17 15.80 -35.77 22.92
CA LEU A 17 15.46 -37.16 23.20
C LEU A 17 14.16 -37.54 22.48
N PHE A 18 14.30 -38.17 21.32
CA PHE A 18 13.25 -39.00 20.72
C PHE A 18 13.10 -40.25 21.59
N LEU A 19 11.99 -40.33 22.34
CA LEU A 19 11.68 -41.49 23.16
C LEU A 19 11.09 -42.59 22.27
N ALA A 20 11.90 -43.59 21.91
CA ALA A 20 11.40 -44.85 21.36
C ALA A 20 12.28 -46.04 21.78
N THR A 21 11.61 -47.04 22.36
CA THR A 21 11.98 -48.46 22.54
C THR A 21 12.96 -48.86 23.65
N LEU A 22 12.39 -49.58 24.64
CA LEU A 22 13.09 -50.46 25.57
C LEU A 22 13.87 -51.54 24.81
N LEU A 23 15.18 -51.63 25.03
CA LEU A 23 15.92 -52.88 24.92
C LEU A 23 16.91 -52.97 26.09
N LEU A 24 16.68 -53.98 26.93
CA LEU A 24 17.53 -54.38 28.05
C LEU A 24 18.81 -55.05 27.51
N LEU A 25 19.98 -54.51 27.82
CA LEU A 25 21.22 -55.28 27.92
C LEU A 25 22.05 -54.75 29.12
N PRO A 26 22.64 -55.64 29.95
CA PRO A 26 23.48 -55.22 31.07
C PRO A 26 24.95 -55.17 30.65
N SER A 27 25.70 -54.18 31.15
CA SER A 27 27.01 -54.37 31.81
C SER A 27 27.85 -53.08 31.82
N CYS A 28 28.49 -52.86 32.98
CA CYS A 28 29.64 -51.99 33.24
C CYS A 28 29.49 -50.46 33.18
N GLY A 29 29.18 -49.89 34.36
CA GLY A 29 30.15 -48.98 34.99
C GLY A 29 30.23 -47.55 34.47
N GLU A 30 29.11 -46.83 34.39
CA GLU A 30 29.14 -45.36 34.36
C GLU A 30 28.53 -44.81 35.64
N LYS A 31 29.28 -43.92 36.32
CA LYS A 31 28.72 -43.02 37.32
C LYS A 31 27.56 -42.30 36.64
N LYS A 32 26.32 -42.59 37.06
CA LYS A 32 25.15 -41.81 36.65
C LYS A 32 25.42 -40.36 37.06
N ALA A 33 25.89 -39.55 36.13
CA ALA A 33 25.85 -38.10 36.28
C ALA A 33 24.37 -37.76 36.51
N GLY A 34 24.04 -37.31 37.73
CA GLY A 34 22.69 -36.87 38.04
C GLY A 34 22.26 -35.82 37.02
N LYS A 35 20.97 -35.82 36.67
CA LYS A 35 20.41 -34.82 35.76
C LYS A 35 20.83 -33.42 36.25
N PRO A 36 21.30 -32.52 35.36
CA PRO A 36 21.77 -31.19 35.76
C PRO A 36 20.62 -30.23 36.15
N TYR A 37 19.41 -30.75 36.33
CA TYR A 37 18.17 -30.04 36.60
C TYR A 37 17.32 -30.83 37.60
N ASP A 38 16.42 -30.15 38.29
CA ASP A 38 15.53 -30.77 39.28
C ASP A 38 14.12 -30.97 38.70
N PHE A 39 13.68 -30.05 37.83
CA PHE A 39 12.37 -30.07 37.18
C PHE A 39 12.47 -29.85 35.67
N LEU A 40 11.48 -30.36 34.94
CA LEU A 40 11.31 -30.17 33.51
C LEU A 40 10.19 -29.16 33.24
N VAL A 41 10.51 -28.12 32.46
CA VAL A 41 9.52 -27.24 31.86
C VAL A 41 9.23 -27.72 30.45
N THR A 42 7.97 -28.05 30.18
CA THR A 42 7.48 -28.47 28.86
C THR A 42 6.77 -27.30 28.19
N PHE A 43 7.22 -26.93 27.00
CA PHE A 43 6.61 -25.94 26.14
C PHE A 43 5.71 -26.63 25.13
N ASN A 44 4.42 -26.64 25.42
CA ASN A 44 3.40 -27.23 24.58
C ASN A 44 2.79 -26.16 23.67
N TYR A 45 2.86 -26.36 22.36
CA TYR A 45 2.38 -25.36 21.38
C TYR A 45 0.85 -25.22 21.34
N ASN A 46 0.13 -26.04 22.11
CA ASN A 46 -1.32 -25.98 22.28
C ASN A 46 -2.09 -25.97 20.96
N VAL A 47 -1.62 -26.78 20.00
CA VAL A 47 -2.15 -26.79 18.63
C VAL A 47 -3.53 -27.44 18.55
N GLY A 48 -3.92 -28.25 19.54
CA GLY A 48 -5.23 -28.88 19.59
C GLY A 48 -5.47 -29.79 18.38
N THR A 49 -6.55 -29.55 17.65
CA THR A 49 -6.92 -30.27 16.44
C THR A 49 -6.34 -29.69 15.14
N LEU A 50 -5.49 -28.67 15.22
CA LEU A 50 -4.84 -28.11 14.04
C LEU A 50 -3.95 -29.16 13.34
N ASP A 51 -4.01 -29.19 12.02
CA ASP A 51 -3.13 -30.02 11.17
C ASP A 51 -1.74 -29.37 11.04
N VAL A 52 -0.99 -29.39 12.14
CA VAL A 52 0.35 -28.81 12.24
C VAL A 52 1.20 -29.63 13.21
N SER A 53 2.43 -29.94 12.78
CA SER A 53 3.40 -30.62 13.64
C SER A 53 4.27 -29.61 14.37
N CYS A 54 3.95 -29.37 15.65
CA CYS A 54 4.76 -28.58 16.56
C CYS A 54 5.00 -29.38 17.84
N PRO A 55 6.03 -30.25 17.87
CA PRO A 55 6.30 -31.08 19.03
C PRO A 55 6.66 -30.24 20.25
N ASP A 56 6.33 -30.77 21.42
CA ASP A 56 6.72 -30.17 22.69
C ASP A 56 8.24 -30.00 22.76
N GLN A 57 8.66 -28.91 23.38
CA GLN A 57 10.07 -28.64 23.65
C GLN A 57 10.30 -28.58 25.15
N TYR A 58 11.53 -28.88 25.58
CA TYR A 58 11.81 -29.12 27.00
C TYR A 58 12.99 -28.29 27.47
N LEU A 59 12.88 -27.78 28.71
CA LEU A 59 13.95 -27.08 29.40
C LEU A 59 14.09 -27.61 30.83
N GLY A 60 15.30 -28.04 31.21
CA GLY A 60 15.59 -28.42 32.58
C GLY A 60 15.87 -27.20 33.45
N VAL A 61 15.23 -27.09 34.62
CA VAL A 61 15.37 -25.98 35.57
C VAL A 61 15.66 -26.51 36.97
N LYS A 62 16.42 -25.76 37.77
CA LYS A 62 16.67 -26.06 39.19
C LYS A 62 15.48 -25.63 40.05
N SER A 63 15.27 -26.30 41.19
CA SER A 63 14.21 -25.94 42.13
C SER A 63 14.35 -24.49 42.59
N GLY A 64 13.27 -23.71 42.48
CA GLY A 64 13.24 -22.27 42.75
C GLY A 64 13.90 -21.40 41.66
N GLY A 65 14.37 -21.98 40.56
CA GLY A 65 15.00 -21.25 39.46
C GLY A 65 13.98 -20.63 38.49
N LEU A 66 14.39 -19.57 37.81
CA LEU A 66 13.63 -18.95 36.71
C LEU A 66 13.71 -19.78 35.43
N VAL A 67 12.70 -19.62 34.57
CA VAL A 67 12.72 -20.11 33.19
C VAL A 67 13.53 -19.14 32.33
N GLY A 68 14.85 -19.32 32.28
CA GLY A 68 15.77 -18.33 31.70
C GLY A 68 15.71 -18.15 30.17
N ILE A 69 15.09 -19.09 29.45
CA ILE A 69 14.92 -19.04 27.99
C ILE A 69 13.57 -19.65 27.59
N GLN A 70 13.04 -19.23 26.43
CA GLN A 70 11.82 -19.77 25.82
C GLN A 70 12.08 -20.12 24.34
N PRO A 71 11.22 -20.93 23.71
CA PRO A 71 11.34 -21.20 22.28
C PRO A 71 11.44 -19.90 21.49
N GLY A 72 12.43 -19.82 20.60
CA GLY A 72 12.86 -18.61 19.90
C GLY A 72 14.19 -18.03 20.38
N PHE A 73 14.75 -18.54 21.49
CA PHE A 73 15.99 -18.02 22.06
C PHE A 73 17.23 -18.24 21.17
N ASN A 74 17.35 -19.42 20.56
CA ASN A 74 18.47 -19.75 19.66
C ASN A 74 18.09 -20.87 18.67
N ASP A 75 19.05 -21.30 17.85
CA ASP A 75 18.81 -22.31 16.82
C ASP A 75 18.48 -23.72 17.36
N ASP A 76 18.91 -24.05 18.57
CA ASP A 76 18.63 -25.34 19.20
C ASP A 76 17.29 -25.33 19.94
N PHE A 77 16.74 -24.15 20.21
CA PHE A 77 15.48 -23.91 20.90
C PHE A 77 14.60 -22.95 20.09
N LYS A 78 14.29 -23.34 18.85
CA LYS A 78 13.55 -22.52 17.87
C LYS A 78 12.07 -22.44 18.21
N LEU A 79 11.51 -21.23 18.06
CA LEU A 79 10.06 -21.06 18.01
C LEU A 79 9.55 -21.68 16.70
N ARG A 80 8.60 -22.61 16.80
CA ARG A 80 8.00 -23.26 15.64
C ARG A 80 6.83 -22.42 15.14
N PRO A 81 6.74 -22.12 13.83
CA PRO A 81 5.59 -21.42 13.29
C PRO A 81 4.37 -22.33 13.33
N VAL A 82 3.23 -21.76 13.71
CA VAL A 82 1.91 -22.40 13.62
C VAL A 82 1.15 -21.70 12.49
N SER A 83 0.79 -22.42 11.43
CA SER A 83 0.18 -21.83 10.23
C SER A 83 -1.06 -21.01 10.60
N ASN A 84 -1.14 -19.75 10.18
CA ASN A 84 -2.21 -18.78 10.48
C ASN A 84 -2.36 -18.37 11.95
N TYR A 85 -1.40 -18.68 12.82
CA TYR A 85 -1.40 -18.25 14.21
C TYR A 85 -0.07 -17.62 14.59
N TYR A 86 -0.11 -16.67 15.52
CA TYR A 86 1.08 -16.24 16.23
C TYR A 86 0.97 -16.65 17.71
N ILE A 87 2.13 -16.87 18.32
CA ILE A 87 2.24 -17.21 19.74
C ILE A 87 2.38 -15.91 20.52
N GLU A 88 1.32 -15.51 21.23
CA GLU A 88 1.29 -14.28 22.02
C GLU A 88 2.07 -14.43 23.34
N GLY A 89 2.16 -15.65 23.85
CA GLY A 89 2.89 -15.96 25.06
C GLY A 89 2.66 -17.39 25.53
N TRP A 90 3.16 -17.67 26.73
CA TRP A 90 3.09 -18.98 27.37
C TRP A 90 2.32 -18.87 28.68
N TYR A 91 1.44 -19.83 28.94
CA TYR A 91 0.45 -19.77 30.00
C TYR A 91 0.40 -21.08 30.76
N THR A 92 0.01 -21.00 32.04
CA THR A 92 -0.41 -22.19 32.78
C THR A 92 -1.78 -22.65 32.31
N ALA A 93 -2.06 -23.95 32.46
CA ALA A 93 -3.38 -24.49 32.19
C ALA A 93 -4.37 -24.12 33.30
N LYS A 94 -5.63 -23.92 32.92
CA LYS A 94 -6.75 -24.10 33.83
C LYS A 94 -6.95 -25.60 34.04
N CYS A 95 -6.93 -26.04 35.30
CA CYS A 95 -7.06 -27.45 35.64
C CYS A 95 -8.35 -27.73 36.41
N ALA A 96 -8.87 -28.94 36.22
CA ALA A 96 -9.88 -29.53 37.09
C ALA A 96 -9.30 -29.79 38.50
N PRO A 97 -10.14 -30.08 39.52
CA PRO A 97 -9.69 -30.32 40.89
C PRO A 97 -8.67 -31.47 41.06
N ASP A 98 -8.61 -32.41 40.11
CA ASP A 98 -7.65 -33.52 40.09
C ASP A 98 -6.30 -33.14 39.45
N GLY A 99 -6.14 -31.91 38.98
CA GLY A 99 -4.94 -31.40 38.34
C GLY A 99 -4.89 -31.60 36.82
N THR A 100 -5.90 -32.23 36.22
CA THR A 100 -5.96 -32.45 34.76
C THR A 100 -6.27 -31.13 34.03
N PRO A 101 -5.48 -30.73 33.02
CA PRO A 101 -5.80 -29.57 32.19
C PRO A 101 -7.16 -29.70 31.49
N GLU A 102 -8.02 -28.70 31.67
CA GLU A 102 -9.28 -28.59 30.94
C GLU A 102 -9.00 -28.24 29.47
N LYS A 103 -9.85 -28.73 28.57
CA LYS A 103 -9.73 -28.48 27.12
C LYS A 103 -11.00 -27.86 26.56
N ASP A 104 -10.81 -26.97 25.60
CA ASP A 104 -11.86 -26.49 24.73
C ASP A 104 -12.37 -27.64 23.85
N ALA A 105 -13.69 -27.82 23.80
CA ALA A 105 -14.31 -28.97 23.16
C ALA A 105 -14.24 -28.92 21.63
N GLU A 106 -14.17 -27.73 21.04
CA GLU A 106 -14.17 -27.52 19.59
C GLU A 106 -12.76 -27.60 19.01
N THR A 107 -11.83 -26.89 19.63
CA THR A 107 -10.44 -26.78 19.17
C THR A 107 -9.54 -27.86 19.75
N GLY A 108 -9.95 -28.54 20.81
CA GLY A 108 -9.13 -29.52 21.54
C GLY A 108 -7.94 -28.91 22.29
N ARG A 109 -7.84 -27.58 22.32
CA ARG A 109 -6.75 -26.85 22.99
C ARG A 109 -6.98 -26.80 24.49
N VAL A 110 -5.90 -26.77 25.25
CA VAL A 110 -5.95 -26.56 26.70
C VAL A 110 -6.43 -25.14 26.99
N LEU A 111 -7.38 -25.01 27.92
CA LEU A 111 -7.86 -23.73 28.43
C LEU A 111 -6.75 -23.08 29.26
N LEU A 112 -6.45 -21.81 28.95
CA LEU A 112 -5.38 -21.07 29.59
C LEU A 112 -5.86 -20.37 30.86
N ASP A 113 -5.00 -20.29 31.87
CA ASP A 113 -5.27 -19.61 33.14
C ASP A 113 -4.43 -18.32 33.26
N ARG A 114 -3.18 -18.45 33.72
CA ARG A 114 -2.31 -17.30 33.99
C ARG A 114 -1.16 -17.24 33.00
N LYS A 115 -0.87 -16.04 32.49
CA LYS A 115 0.34 -15.79 31.68
C LYS A 115 1.58 -16.03 32.54
N TRP A 116 2.50 -16.84 32.04
CA TRP A 116 3.79 -17.08 32.69
C TRP A 116 4.68 -15.85 32.56
N ASN A 117 5.21 -15.37 33.68
CA ASN A 117 6.16 -14.27 33.71
C ASN A 117 7.59 -14.83 33.82
N PHE A 118 8.32 -14.82 32.71
CA PHE A 118 9.69 -15.34 32.64
C PHE A 118 10.70 -14.57 33.51
N GLU A 119 10.39 -13.35 33.95
CA GLU A 119 11.28 -12.53 34.78
C GLU A 119 11.15 -12.84 36.28
N SER A 120 9.98 -13.34 36.70
CA SER A 120 9.64 -13.48 38.12
C SER A 120 9.21 -14.88 38.54
N ASP A 121 8.61 -15.65 37.63
CA ASP A 121 8.05 -16.95 37.98
C ASP A 121 9.14 -18.00 38.12
N THR A 122 9.08 -18.75 39.20
CA THR A 122 10.07 -19.79 39.54
C THR A 122 9.46 -21.18 39.43
N VAL A 123 10.31 -22.17 39.17
CA VAL A 123 9.91 -23.57 38.97
C VAL A 123 10.14 -24.37 40.25
N THR A 124 9.08 -24.89 40.85
CA THR A 124 9.13 -25.72 42.08
C THR A 124 8.61 -27.15 41.89
N ALA A 125 8.17 -27.48 40.68
CA ALA A 125 7.73 -28.80 40.22
C ALA A 125 7.88 -28.87 38.69
N ASP A 126 7.68 -30.05 38.09
CA ASP A 126 7.55 -30.17 36.64
C ASP A 126 6.35 -29.32 36.17
N THR A 127 6.56 -28.49 35.15
CA THR A 127 5.58 -27.48 34.70
C THR A 127 5.35 -27.62 33.21
N VAL A 128 4.09 -27.58 32.77
CA VAL A 128 3.73 -27.45 31.35
C VAL A 128 3.23 -26.04 31.10
N LEU A 129 3.85 -25.36 30.15
CA LEU A 129 3.43 -24.06 29.65
C LEU A 129 2.81 -24.24 28.27
N TYR A 130 1.60 -23.72 28.09
CA TYR A 130 0.83 -23.82 26.86
C TYR A 130 0.90 -22.50 26.10
N ALA A 131 1.17 -22.57 24.80
CA ALA A 131 1.18 -21.40 23.95
C ALA A 131 -0.24 -20.81 23.83
N ASN A 132 -0.33 -19.48 23.89
CA ASN A 132 -1.52 -18.75 23.50
C ASN A 132 -1.48 -18.45 22.00
N LEU A 133 -2.22 -19.24 21.23
CA LEU A 133 -2.30 -19.12 19.77
C LEU A 133 -3.43 -18.19 19.36
N ILE A 134 -3.07 -17.01 18.84
CA ILE A 134 -4.03 -16.05 18.31
C ILE A 134 -4.06 -16.15 16.79
N ARG A 135 -5.26 -16.37 16.23
CA ARG A 135 -5.48 -16.47 14.78
C ARG A 135 -5.08 -15.15 14.12
N GLN A 136 -4.31 -15.24 13.05
CA GLN A 136 -4.06 -14.14 12.14
C GLN A 136 -5.14 -14.14 11.06
N SER A 137 -5.75 -13.00 10.81
CA SER A 137 -6.69 -12.85 9.70
C SER A 137 -5.98 -12.38 8.44
N THR A 138 -6.60 -12.66 7.30
CA THR A 138 -6.10 -12.27 5.99
C THR A 138 -6.83 -11.07 5.42
N LEU A 139 -6.10 -10.22 4.73
CA LEU A 139 -6.65 -9.26 3.76
C LEU A 139 -6.23 -9.74 2.37
N SER A 140 -7.18 -10.28 1.62
CA SER A 140 -6.97 -10.79 0.26
C SER A 140 -7.37 -9.74 -0.76
N PHE A 141 -6.50 -9.50 -1.75
CA PHE A 141 -6.75 -8.60 -2.88
C PHE A 141 -7.19 -9.43 -4.08
N VAL A 142 -8.41 -9.21 -4.55
CA VAL A 142 -9.03 -9.98 -5.64
C VAL A 142 -9.17 -9.11 -6.88
N ASP A 143 -8.60 -9.53 -8.02
CA ASP A 143 -8.77 -8.85 -9.30
C ASP A 143 -10.25 -8.92 -9.72
N ILE A 144 -10.89 -7.77 -9.90
CA ILE A 144 -12.29 -7.66 -10.29
C ILE A 144 -12.57 -8.36 -11.63
N ALA A 145 -11.61 -8.37 -12.56
CA ALA A 145 -11.81 -8.92 -13.89
C ALA A 145 -11.74 -10.45 -13.92
N THR A 146 -10.89 -11.07 -13.09
CA THR A 146 -10.64 -12.52 -13.13
C THR A 146 -11.19 -13.27 -11.93
N GLY A 147 -11.45 -12.58 -10.81
CA GLY A 147 -11.80 -13.20 -9.53
C GLY A 147 -10.61 -13.85 -8.81
N GLU A 148 -9.39 -13.70 -9.33
CA GLU A 148 -8.19 -14.31 -8.75
C GLU A 148 -7.62 -13.46 -7.62
N VAL A 149 -7.09 -14.13 -6.58
CA VAL A 149 -6.33 -13.48 -5.51
C VAL A 149 -4.95 -13.11 -6.04
N VAL A 150 -4.67 -11.82 -6.16
CA VAL A 150 -3.40 -11.29 -6.69
C VAL A 150 -2.39 -10.95 -5.59
N LYS A 151 -2.85 -10.83 -4.34
CA LYS A 151 -2.00 -10.58 -3.16
C LYS A 151 -2.76 -10.93 -1.89
N THR A 152 -2.05 -11.36 -0.86
CA THR A 152 -2.59 -11.51 0.49
C THR A 152 -1.67 -10.83 1.49
N LEU A 153 -2.25 -10.18 2.49
CA LEU A 153 -1.58 -9.75 3.71
C LEU A 153 -2.14 -10.53 4.89
N THR A 154 -1.31 -10.79 5.87
CA THR A 154 -1.73 -11.37 7.15
C THR A 154 -1.48 -10.36 8.26
N GLY A 155 -2.39 -10.31 9.22
CA GLY A 155 -2.28 -9.41 10.36
C GLY A 155 -2.89 -10.02 11.61
N THR A 156 -2.42 -9.55 12.76
CA THR A 156 -3.03 -9.89 14.04
C THR A 156 -4.27 -9.05 14.25
N PRO A 157 -5.35 -9.58 14.86
CA PRO A 157 -6.52 -8.78 15.19
C PRO A 157 -6.14 -7.50 15.95
N GLY A 158 -6.74 -6.37 15.55
CA GLY A 158 -6.44 -5.03 16.10
C GLY A 158 -5.22 -4.33 15.49
N SER A 159 -4.37 -5.01 14.71
CA SER A 159 -3.28 -4.36 13.98
C SER A 159 -3.81 -3.53 12.80
N ARG A 160 -3.13 -2.42 12.51
CA ARG A 160 -3.51 -1.48 11.45
C ARG A 160 -2.63 -1.66 10.21
N GLN A 161 -3.27 -1.64 9.05
CA GLN A 161 -2.64 -1.58 7.74
C GLN A 161 -2.99 -0.26 7.07
N ASN A 162 -1.97 0.57 6.81
CA ASN A 162 -2.12 1.72 5.93
C ASN A 162 -2.20 1.28 4.48
N GLU A 163 -2.67 2.16 3.59
CA GLU A 163 -2.66 1.88 2.16
C GLU A 163 -1.25 1.51 1.68
N LEU A 164 -1.18 0.50 0.81
CA LEU A 164 0.10 0.03 0.28
C LEU A 164 0.69 1.08 -0.66
N ILE A 165 1.95 1.45 -0.39
CA ILE A 165 2.74 2.21 -1.36
C ILE A 165 2.88 1.42 -2.66
N SER A 166 3.01 2.13 -3.79
CA SER A 166 3.04 1.55 -5.15
C SER A 166 3.97 0.34 -5.33
N VAL A 167 5.13 0.32 -4.65
CA VAL A 167 6.10 -0.81 -4.75
C VAL A 167 5.56 -2.11 -4.14
N LEU A 168 4.72 -2.00 -3.11
CA LEU A 168 4.14 -3.11 -2.35
C LEU A 168 2.69 -3.42 -2.74
N ALA A 169 2.02 -2.51 -3.46
CA ALA A 169 0.66 -2.70 -3.94
C ALA A 169 0.54 -3.97 -4.83
N PRO A 170 -0.68 -4.52 -5.01
CA PRO A 170 -0.94 -5.58 -5.99
C PRO A 170 -0.45 -5.20 -7.39
N LYS A 171 0.11 -6.17 -8.11
CA LYS A 171 0.69 -5.97 -9.44
C LYS A 171 0.13 -6.98 -10.42
N LYS A 172 -0.01 -6.54 -11.67
CA LYS A 172 -0.39 -7.35 -12.82
C LYS A 172 0.38 -6.84 -14.03
N ASP A 173 1.12 -7.72 -14.70
CA ASP A 173 2.04 -7.33 -15.76
C ASP A 173 1.30 -6.68 -16.93
N GLY A 174 1.75 -5.49 -17.33
CA GLY A 174 1.09 -4.71 -18.39
C GLY A 174 -0.10 -3.88 -17.92
N TYR A 175 -0.41 -3.85 -16.62
CA TYR A 175 -1.55 -3.11 -16.07
C TYR A 175 -1.13 -2.09 -15.00
N THR A 176 -1.96 -1.06 -14.83
CA THR A 176 -1.90 -0.09 -13.75
C THR A 176 -3.00 -0.38 -12.72
N LEU A 177 -2.66 -0.44 -11.44
CA LEU A 177 -3.65 -0.51 -10.36
C LEU A 177 -4.39 0.82 -10.24
N VAL A 178 -5.71 0.80 -10.38
CA VAL A 178 -6.59 1.99 -10.29
C VAL A 178 -7.06 2.23 -8.87
N GLY A 179 -7.33 1.18 -8.11
CA GLY A 179 -7.68 1.30 -6.69
C GLY A 179 -8.35 0.06 -6.10
N TYR A 180 -8.83 0.24 -4.88
CA TYR A 180 -9.38 -0.81 -4.01
C TYR A 180 -10.85 -0.53 -3.69
N TYR A 181 -11.66 -1.58 -3.68
CA TYR A 181 -13.12 -1.53 -3.50
C TYR A 181 -13.59 -2.60 -2.52
N THR A 182 -14.78 -2.40 -1.94
CA THR A 182 -15.41 -3.35 -1.02
C THR A 182 -16.05 -4.54 -1.73
N ASP A 183 -16.34 -4.40 -3.02
CA ASP A 183 -17.05 -5.38 -3.85
C ASP A 183 -16.65 -5.24 -5.32
N ALA A 184 -16.87 -6.30 -6.11
CA ALA A 184 -16.53 -6.33 -7.53
C ALA A 184 -17.34 -5.35 -8.38
N ALA A 185 -18.54 -4.93 -7.93
CA ALA A 185 -19.35 -3.93 -8.60
C ALA A 185 -18.87 -2.49 -8.34
N LYS A 186 -17.80 -2.33 -7.54
CA LYS A 186 -17.19 -1.03 -7.18
C LYS A 186 -18.17 -0.09 -6.49
N THR A 187 -19.09 -0.64 -5.69
CA THR A 187 -20.14 0.13 -5.00
C THR A 187 -19.54 1.11 -3.99
N SER A 188 -18.42 0.76 -3.36
CA SER A 188 -17.71 1.64 -2.43
C SER A 188 -16.20 1.40 -2.47
N ARG A 189 -15.44 2.47 -2.20
CA ARG A 189 -13.98 2.42 -2.06
C ARG A 189 -13.62 1.70 -0.77
N PHE A 190 -12.59 0.85 -0.84
CA PHE A 190 -12.01 0.23 0.34
C PHE A 190 -11.35 1.30 1.21
N GLN A 191 -11.60 1.26 2.52
CA GLN A 191 -11.18 2.32 3.44
C GLN A 191 -9.82 2.00 4.08
N TRP A 192 -8.99 3.04 4.19
CA TRP A 192 -7.68 2.98 4.85
C TRP A 192 -7.61 4.01 5.98
N PRO A 193 -6.91 3.72 7.09
CA PRO A 193 -6.25 2.45 7.41
C PRO A 193 -7.25 1.32 7.68
N PHE A 194 -6.92 0.12 7.24
CA PHE A 194 -7.67 -1.10 7.55
C PHE A 194 -7.21 -1.65 8.90
N THR A 195 -8.13 -2.20 9.68
CA THR A 195 -7.80 -2.89 10.93
C THR A 195 -8.18 -4.35 10.79
N PHE A 196 -7.22 -5.24 11.00
CA PHE A 196 -7.46 -6.68 10.95
C PHE A 196 -8.46 -7.08 12.04
N ALA A 197 -9.51 -7.78 11.65
CA ALA A 197 -10.51 -8.35 12.54
C ALA A 197 -10.17 -9.83 12.85
N GLU A 198 -11.06 -10.54 13.51
CA GLU A 198 -10.92 -11.99 13.72
C GLU A 198 -11.16 -12.77 12.41
N GLU A 199 -12.05 -12.25 11.57
CA GLU A 199 -12.41 -12.82 10.27
C GLU A 199 -11.56 -12.28 9.13
N ASP A 200 -11.45 -13.08 8.08
CA ASP A 200 -10.76 -12.70 6.85
C ASP A 200 -11.57 -11.66 6.07
N THR A 201 -10.87 -10.76 5.38
CA THR A 201 -11.47 -9.68 4.59
C THR A 201 -10.96 -9.71 3.16
N THR A 202 -11.83 -9.32 2.23
CA THR A 202 -11.47 -9.18 0.81
C THR A 202 -11.55 -7.71 0.39
N ALA A 203 -10.50 -7.23 -0.28
CA ALA A 203 -10.50 -5.98 -1.03
C ALA A 203 -10.46 -6.30 -2.53
N TYR A 204 -11.40 -5.77 -3.29
CA TYR A 204 -11.45 -5.97 -4.73
C TYR A 204 -10.60 -4.90 -5.42
N VAL A 205 -9.73 -5.31 -6.34
CA VAL A 205 -8.81 -4.40 -7.03
C VAL A 205 -9.14 -4.27 -8.50
N GLU A 206 -9.10 -3.02 -8.97
CA GLU A 206 -9.27 -2.70 -10.37
C GLU A 206 -7.91 -2.49 -11.03
N PHE A 207 -7.68 -3.23 -12.12
CA PHE A 207 -6.54 -3.03 -13.00
C PHE A 207 -7.00 -2.44 -14.33
N LEU A 208 -6.24 -1.45 -14.82
CA LEU A 208 -6.41 -0.84 -16.13
C LEU A 208 -5.24 -1.24 -17.02
N GLU A 209 -5.53 -1.75 -18.21
CA GLU A 209 -4.49 -2.15 -19.16
C GLU A 209 -3.64 -0.95 -19.61
N GLY A 210 -2.33 -1.16 -19.68
CA GLY A 210 -1.35 -0.14 -20.04
C GLY A 210 -0.76 0.60 -18.83
N THR A 211 0.07 1.59 -19.15
CA THR A 211 0.76 2.42 -18.15
C THR A 211 0.05 3.77 -18.01
N TRP A 212 -0.54 4.00 -16.84
CA TRP A 212 -1.32 5.19 -16.54
C TRP A 212 -0.84 5.89 -15.27
N SER A 213 -0.98 7.21 -15.24
CA SER A 213 -0.90 8.01 -14.03
C SER A 213 -2.32 8.17 -13.48
N ILE A 214 -2.61 7.51 -12.37
CA ILE A 214 -3.90 7.68 -11.68
C ILE A 214 -3.93 9.09 -11.06
N ALA A 215 -5.01 9.82 -11.33
CA ALA A 215 -5.18 11.20 -10.88
C ALA A 215 -6.48 11.34 -10.08
N ASP A 216 -6.31 11.48 -8.78
CA ASP A 216 -7.35 11.79 -7.79
C ASP A 216 -7.17 13.19 -7.17
N SER A 217 -6.14 13.92 -7.62
CA SER A 217 -5.68 15.18 -7.04
C SER A 217 -4.93 16.02 -8.07
N ALA A 218 -4.93 17.34 -7.88
CA ALA A 218 -4.27 18.27 -8.80
C ALA A 218 -2.77 18.00 -8.94
N ASP A 219 -2.11 17.61 -7.85
CA ASP A 219 -0.67 17.31 -7.88
C ASP A 219 -0.38 16.00 -8.63
N ALA A 220 -1.22 14.98 -8.51
CA ALA A 220 -1.10 13.75 -9.29
C ALA A 220 -1.35 14.01 -10.78
N PHE A 221 -2.40 14.76 -11.12
CA PHE A 221 -2.71 15.15 -12.49
C PHE A 221 -1.55 15.93 -13.13
N LYS A 222 -1.03 16.96 -12.46
CA LYS A 222 0.11 17.75 -12.95
C LYS A 222 1.36 16.91 -13.16
N ARG A 223 1.68 15.99 -12.25
CA ARG A 223 2.83 15.07 -12.44
C ARG A 223 2.65 14.19 -13.67
N GLY A 224 1.42 13.74 -13.94
CA GLY A 224 1.08 13.00 -15.16
C GLY A 224 1.33 13.82 -16.42
N ILE A 225 0.83 15.06 -16.45
CA ILE A 225 1.01 15.99 -17.58
C ILE A 225 2.50 16.28 -17.82
N SER A 226 3.24 16.68 -16.79
CA SER A 226 4.67 17.00 -16.90
C SER A 226 5.52 15.78 -17.30
N GLY A 227 5.09 14.58 -16.91
CA GLY A 227 5.74 13.33 -17.32
C GLY A 227 5.32 12.85 -18.71
N ASN A 228 4.45 13.58 -19.41
CA ASN A 228 3.83 13.19 -20.68
C ASN A 228 3.23 11.77 -20.63
N LYS A 229 2.62 11.42 -19.49
CA LYS A 229 2.00 10.10 -19.25
C LYS A 229 0.55 10.11 -19.71
N ASN A 230 0.01 8.92 -19.96
CA ASN A 230 -1.44 8.76 -19.96
C ASN A 230 -1.96 9.01 -18.54
N ILE A 231 -3.13 9.64 -18.43
CA ILE A 231 -3.74 10.07 -17.18
C ILE A 231 -5.13 9.46 -17.10
N TYR A 232 -5.42 8.83 -15.96
CA TYR A 232 -6.73 8.26 -15.69
C TYR A 232 -7.31 8.97 -14.45
N VAL A 233 -8.35 9.78 -14.67
CA VAL A 233 -8.95 10.60 -13.62
C VAL A 233 -9.98 9.77 -12.86
N THR A 234 -9.93 9.78 -11.52
CA THR A 234 -10.78 8.93 -10.66
C THR A 234 -11.63 9.69 -9.66
N ALA A 235 -11.57 11.02 -9.69
CA ALA A 235 -12.34 11.93 -8.87
C ALA A 235 -12.40 13.31 -9.53
N ASP A 236 -13.35 14.14 -9.12
CA ASP A 236 -13.30 15.57 -9.45
C ASP A 236 -12.09 16.20 -8.77
N ILE A 237 -11.39 17.09 -9.49
CA ILE A 237 -10.11 17.66 -9.07
C ILE A 237 -10.20 19.19 -8.99
N ASP A 238 -10.00 19.72 -7.79
CA ASP A 238 -9.87 21.16 -7.55
C ASP A 238 -8.40 21.64 -7.69
N PHE A 239 -8.17 22.58 -8.60
CA PHE A 239 -6.89 23.24 -8.84
C PHE A 239 -6.74 24.58 -8.10
N THR A 240 -7.69 24.96 -7.24
CA THR A 240 -7.62 26.21 -6.48
C THR A 240 -6.30 26.32 -5.70
N GLY A 241 -5.59 27.43 -5.90
CA GLY A 241 -4.28 27.67 -5.28
C GLY A 241 -3.12 26.85 -5.87
N LYS A 242 -3.37 26.04 -6.92
CA LYS A 242 -2.32 25.26 -7.59
C LYS A 242 -1.80 26.01 -8.82
N THR A 243 -0.48 26.14 -8.92
CA THR A 243 0.17 26.71 -10.11
C THR A 243 0.11 25.74 -11.28
N TRP A 244 -0.50 26.13 -12.39
CA TRP A 244 -0.38 25.39 -13.65
C TRP A 244 0.93 25.73 -14.36
N VAL A 245 1.62 24.73 -14.90
CA VAL A 245 2.84 24.92 -15.69
C VAL A 245 2.55 24.48 -17.12
N THR A 246 2.56 25.45 -18.04
CA THR A 246 2.39 25.17 -19.47
C THR A 246 3.51 24.28 -19.98
N THR A 247 3.15 23.18 -20.64
CA THR A 247 4.10 22.22 -21.24
C THR A 247 3.49 21.59 -22.49
N ALA A 248 4.30 20.88 -23.27
CA ALA A 248 3.80 20.04 -24.35
C ALA A 248 3.19 18.75 -23.76
N TYR A 249 2.15 18.25 -24.40
CA TYR A 249 1.48 17.01 -24.02
C TYR A 249 1.07 16.20 -25.26
N ASN A 250 1.30 14.90 -25.24
CA ASN A 250 1.04 13.98 -26.34
C ASN A 250 0.50 12.62 -25.86
N GLY A 251 0.04 12.55 -24.60
CA GLY A 251 -0.56 11.36 -24.00
C GLY A 251 -2.08 11.35 -24.10
N THR A 252 -2.70 10.36 -23.46
CA THR A 252 -4.16 10.28 -23.30
C THR A 252 -4.59 10.79 -21.94
N ILE A 253 -5.59 11.67 -21.88
CA ILE A 253 -6.34 11.98 -20.66
C ILE A 253 -7.69 11.27 -20.77
N GLU A 254 -7.90 10.30 -19.90
CA GLU A 254 -9.18 9.64 -19.69
C GLU A 254 -9.84 10.27 -18.46
N GLY A 255 -10.84 11.13 -18.71
CA GLY A 255 -11.51 11.91 -17.68
C GLY A 255 -12.57 11.12 -16.91
N ASN A 256 -13.07 10.01 -17.46
CA ASN A 256 -14.11 9.17 -16.83
C ASN A 256 -15.35 9.95 -16.34
N GLY A 257 -15.67 11.07 -17.00
CA GLY A 257 -16.80 11.95 -16.66
C GLY A 257 -16.51 12.95 -15.53
N HIS A 258 -15.29 12.99 -14.99
CA HIS A 258 -14.90 13.87 -13.90
C HIS A 258 -14.63 15.31 -14.33
N LYS A 259 -14.61 16.19 -13.33
CA LYS A 259 -14.43 17.63 -13.49
C LYS A 259 -13.09 18.12 -12.98
N LEU A 260 -12.49 19.06 -13.69
CA LEU A 260 -11.40 19.89 -13.18
C LEU A 260 -11.95 21.30 -12.93
N THR A 261 -11.76 21.83 -11.72
CA THR A 261 -12.24 23.16 -11.32
C THR A 261 -11.08 24.02 -10.80
N GLY A 262 -11.27 25.34 -10.70
CA GLY A 262 -10.29 26.25 -10.10
C GLY A 262 -8.98 26.43 -10.89
N LEU A 263 -8.92 25.93 -12.13
CA LEU A 263 -7.71 25.95 -12.94
C LEU A 263 -7.41 27.38 -13.40
N THR A 264 -6.29 27.93 -12.92
CA THR A 264 -5.83 29.29 -13.25
C THR A 264 -4.47 29.27 -13.92
N LEU A 265 -4.34 30.02 -15.02
CA LEU A 265 -3.10 30.28 -15.73
C LEU A 265 -2.88 31.79 -15.85
N THR A 266 -1.79 32.31 -15.29
CA THR A 266 -1.36 33.69 -15.50
C THR A 266 -0.07 33.69 -16.29
N LYS A 267 -0.02 34.46 -17.39
CA LYS A 267 1.13 34.59 -18.27
C LYS A 267 1.41 36.06 -18.58
N GLU A 268 2.70 36.38 -18.68
CA GLU A 268 3.16 37.70 -19.10
C GLU A 268 4.06 37.55 -20.32
N GLY A 269 3.76 38.31 -21.38
CA GLY A 269 4.59 38.39 -22.58
C GLY A 269 5.91 39.09 -22.29
N SER A 270 7.02 38.56 -22.84
CA SER A 270 8.34 39.14 -22.67
C SER A 270 9.20 39.05 -23.93
N LYS A 271 10.40 39.66 -23.92
CA LYS A 271 11.36 39.54 -25.04
C LYS A 271 11.77 38.11 -25.37
N THR A 272 11.66 37.19 -24.41
CA THR A 272 12.06 35.78 -24.56
C THR A 272 10.89 34.81 -24.56
N ALA A 273 9.71 35.23 -24.10
CA ALA A 273 8.48 34.47 -24.16
C ALA A 273 7.56 35.12 -25.19
N THR A 274 7.50 34.56 -26.40
CA THR A 274 6.67 35.07 -27.50
C THR A 274 5.60 34.07 -27.97
N GLY A 275 5.51 32.90 -27.32
CA GLY A 275 4.49 31.88 -27.59
C GLY A 275 4.30 30.95 -26.38
N GLY A 276 3.43 29.94 -26.50
CA GLY A 276 3.14 29.04 -25.38
C GLY A 276 2.19 29.66 -24.35
N PHE A 277 1.30 30.55 -24.80
CA PHE A 277 0.37 31.27 -23.94
C PHE A 277 -1.00 30.59 -23.91
N GLY A 278 -1.02 29.35 -23.41
CA GLY A 278 -2.20 28.53 -23.16
C GLY A 278 -1.91 27.46 -22.10
N LEU A 279 -2.87 26.60 -21.80
CA LEU A 279 -2.66 25.47 -20.88
C LEU A 279 -1.55 24.54 -21.37
N PHE A 280 -1.46 24.34 -22.68
CA PHE A 280 -0.41 23.56 -23.31
C PHE A 280 0.44 24.45 -24.22
N THR A 281 1.72 24.12 -24.36
CA THR A 281 2.46 24.66 -25.51
C THR A 281 1.96 23.95 -26.75
N THR A 282 2.07 22.62 -26.77
CA THR A 282 1.64 21.80 -27.91
C THR A 282 0.79 20.64 -27.40
N LEU A 283 -0.38 20.44 -28.01
CA LEU A 283 -1.05 19.15 -28.02
C LEU A 283 -0.58 18.39 -29.26
N GLY A 284 0.17 17.31 -29.05
CA GLY A 284 0.78 16.55 -30.13
C GLY A 284 -0.22 15.67 -30.89
N ALA A 285 0.24 15.08 -31.99
CA ALA A 285 -0.60 14.30 -32.91
C ALA A 285 -1.21 13.03 -32.30
N ASN A 286 -0.71 12.57 -31.14
CA ASN A 286 -1.26 11.43 -30.42
C ASN A 286 -2.01 11.86 -29.15
N ALA A 287 -2.17 13.15 -28.90
CA ALA A 287 -2.94 13.63 -27.75
C ALA A 287 -4.40 13.18 -27.89
N GLN A 288 -4.93 12.50 -26.89
CA GLN A 288 -6.33 12.07 -26.84
C GLN A 288 -6.92 12.59 -25.53
N ILE A 289 -7.94 13.43 -25.58
CA ILE A 289 -8.58 13.96 -24.36
C ILE A 289 -10.04 13.56 -24.41
N ARG A 290 -10.48 12.78 -23.42
CA ARG A 290 -11.80 12.15 -23.42
C ARG A 290 -12.51 12.32 -22.09
N ASP A 291 -13.83 12.43 -22.14
CA ASP A 291 -14.73 12.33 -20.98
C ASP A 291 -14.36 13.28 -19.83
N LEU A 292 -13.99 14.51 -20.15
CA LEU A 292 -13.46 15.46 -19.17
C LEU A 292 -14.18 16.80 -19.26
N THR A 293 -14.59 17.31 -18.10
CA THR A 293 -15.09 18.69 -17.98
C THR A 293 -14.04 19.55 -17.28
N VAL A 294 -13.71 20.72 -17.85
CA VAL A 294 -12.94 21.77 -17.19
C VAL A 294 -13.88 22.95 -16.96
N GLU A 295 -14.25 23.21 -15.70
CA GLU A 295 -15.17 24.28 -15.34
C GLU A 295 -14.42 25.52 -14.83
N ASN A 296 -14.87 26.69 -15.28
CA ASN A 296 -14.36 27.98 -14.83
C ASN A 296 -12.84 28.17 -15.03
N LEU A 297 -12.33 27.69 -16.17
CA LEU A 297 -10.95 27.95 -16.59
C LEU A 297 -10.67 29.45 -16.58
N THR A 298 -9.65 29.87 -15.85
CA THR A 298 -9.25 31.28 -15.80
C THR A 298 -7.87 31.47 -16.40
N VAL A 299 -7.79 32.05 -17.59
CA VAL A 299 -6.52 32.41 -18.21
C VAL A 299 -6.37 33.93 -18.21
N ARG A 300 -5.23 34.43 -17.74
CA ARG A 300 -4.88 35.85 -17.72
C ARG A 300 -3.59 36.07 -18.48
N PHE A 301 -3.63 36.99 -19.44
CA PHE A 301 -2.46 37.41 -20.19
C PHE A 301 -2.27 38.92 -20.10
N SER A 302 -1.03 39.36 -19.93
CA SER A 302 -0.63 40.76 -20.09
C SER A 302 0.70 40.86 -20.82
N ALA A 303 0.95 41.96 -21.52
CA ALA A 303 2.26 42.26 -22.07
C ALA A 303 2.54 43.76 -22.04
N SER A 304 3.67 44.13 -21.45
CA SER A 304 4.12 45.54 -21.30
C SER A 304 5.29 45.89 -22.21
N LEU A 305 5.93 44.89 -22.82
CA LEU A 305 7.10 45.05 -23.68
C LEU A 305 6.69 44.98 -25.16
N ALA A 306 7.16 45.95 -25.94
CA ALA A 306 6.89 46.04 -27.38
C ALA A 306 7.15 44.70 -28.09
N GLY A 307 6.15 44.24 -28.85
CA GLY A 307 6.16 42.97 -29.54
C GLY A 307 4.78 42.65 -30.13
N SER A 308 4.69 41.50 -30.80
CA SER A 308 3.42 40.90 -31.23
C SER A 308 3.32 39.53 -30.56
N TYR A 309 2.27 39.35 -29.77
CA TYR A 309 2.03 38.13 -29.01
C TYR A 309 0.77 37.45 -29.54
N GLN A 310 0.76 36.12 -29.53
CA GLN A 310 -0.40 35.33 -29.91
C GLN A 310 -0.83 34.48 -28.72
N VAL A 311 -2.07 34.62 -28.27
CA VAL A 311 -2.55 34.01 -27.02
C VAL A 311 -3.81 33.20 -27.29
N ALA A 312 -3.92 32.03 -26.67
CA ALA A 312 -5.08 31.16 -26.79
C ALA A 312 -5.29 30.38 -25.49
N PRO A 313 -6.54 30.12 -25.06
CA PRO A 313 -6.76 29.54 -23.74
C PRO A 313 -6.23 28.11 -23.60
N LEU A 314 -6.33 27.28 -24.65
CA LEU A 314 -6.01 25.86 -24.56
C LEU A 314 -4.56 25.55 -24.95
N ALA A 315 -4.09 25.99 -26.12
CA ALA A 315 -2.74 25.65 -26.58
C ALA A 315 -2.12 26.68 -27.54
N ASP A 316 -0.78 26.71 -27.64
CA ASP A 316 -0.11 27.40 -28.76
C ASP A 316 -0.35 26.64 -30.07
N GLU A 317 -0.19 25.32 -30.05
CA GLU A 317 -0.40 24.47 -31.22
C GLU A 317 -1.20 23.23 -30.85
N ILE A 318 -2.18 22.89 -31.70
CA ILE A 318 -2.84 21.59 -31.69
C ILE A 318 -2.47 20.88 -33.00
N LYS A 319 -1.71 19.79 -32.93
CA LYS A 319 -1.27 19.08 -34.14
C LYS A 319 -2.39 18.24 -34.72
N ALA A 320 -2.42 18.14 -36.06
CA ALA A 320 -3.29 17.19 -36.76
C ALA A 320 -3.05 15.77 -36.20
N GLY A 321 -4.13 15.11 -35.79
CA GLY A 321 -4.08 13.82 -35.07
C GLY A 321 -4.51 13.92 -33.60
N ALA A 322 -4.39 15.09 -32.97
CA ALA A 322 -4.97 15.31 -31.65
C ALA A 322 -6.48 15.10 -31.70
N ARG A 323 -7.08 14.46 -30.69
CA ARG A 323 -8.52 14.17 -30.64
C ARG A 323 -9.15 14.57 -29.32
N PHE A 324 -10.40 15.00 -29.40
CA PHE A 324 -11.22 15.37 -28.27
C PHE A 324 -12.57 14.65 -28.38
N GLU A 325 -13.00 14.00 -27.30
CA GLU A 325 -14.26 13.24 -27.28
C GLU A 325 -14.98 13.49 -25.96
N ARG A 326 -16.22 14.01 -26.00
CA ARG A 326 -17.00 14.36 -24.80
C ARG A 326 -16.21 15.27 -23.84
N VAL A 327 -15.56 16.28 -24.40
CA VAL A 327 -14.78 17.28 -23.66
C VAL A 327 -15.55 18.58 -23.56
N CYS A 328 -15.76 19.06 -22.33
CA CYS A 328 -16.40 20.35 -22.07
C CYS A 328 -15.41 21.28 -21.38
N VAL A 329 -15.19 22.48 -21.92
CA VAL A 329 -14.36 23.52 -21.30
C VAL A 329 -15.15 24.81 -21.24
N THR A 330 -15.33 25.34 -20.03
CA THR A 330 -15.93 26.65 -19.80
C THR A 330 -14.94 27.57 -19.09
N GLY A 331 -14.99 28.87 -19.38
CA GLY A 331 -14.14 29.82 -18.67
C GLY A 331 -13.97 31.17 -19.35
N THR A 332 -12.89 31.84 -18.99
CA THR A 332 -12.54 33.17 -19.48
C THR A 332 -11.04 33.27 -19.75
N LEU A 333 -10.69 33.84 -20.90
CA LEU A 333 -9.38 34.39 -21.21
C LEU A 333 -9.45 35.91 -21.12
N THR A 334 -8.84 36.50 -20.10
CA THR A 334 -8.67 37.95 -19.99
C THR A 334 -7.29 38.36 -20.52
N TYR A 335 -7.23 39.34 -21.41
CA TYR A 335 -5.98 39.79 -22.03
C TYR A 335 -5.83 41.32 -21.98
N ASP A 336 -4.60 41.80 -21.75
CA ASP A 336 -4.23 43.22 -21.86
C ASP A 336 -3.23 43.42 -23.00
N PHE A 337 -3.69 44.04 -24.08
CA PHE A 337 -2.86 44.42 -25.24
C PHE A 337 -2.65 45.94 -25.37
N SER A 338 -2.95 46.74 -24.33
CA SER A 338 -2.88 48.21 -24.38
C SER A 338 -1.52 48.76 -24.80
N LYS A 339 -0.43 48.02 -24.54
CA LYS A 339 0.95 48.37 -24.91
C LYS A 339 1.48 47.63 -26.15
N VAL A 340 0.72 46.66 -26.66
CA VAL A 340 1.15 45.72 -27.72
C VAL A 340 0.04 45.51 -28.76
N PRO A 341 -0.45 46.58 -29.42
CA PRO A 341 -1.67 46.53 -30.26
C PRO A 341 -1.57 45.62 -31.48
N ALA A 342 -0.37 45.17 -31.87
CA ALA A 342 -0.16 44.18 -32.93
C ALA A 342 -0.33 42.72 -32.48
N SER A 343 -0.78 42.48 -31.24
CA SER A 343 -1.02 41.15 -30.69
C SER A 343 -2.38 40.59 -31.09
N THR A 344 -2.57 39.28 -30.99
CA THR A 344 -3.81 38.60 -31.40
C THR A 344 -4.23 37.57 -30.36
N VAL A 345 -5.54 37.49 -30.12
CA VAL A 345 -6.16 36.49 -29.27
C VAL A 345 -6.93 35.48 -30.13
N TYR A 346 -6.84 34.20 -29.78
CA TYR A 346 -7.50 33.09 -30.47
C TYR A 346 -8.45 32.38 -29.50
N SER A 347 -9.54 31.82 -30.04
CA SER A 347 -10.61 31.19 -29.24
C SER A 347 -10.23 29.84 -28.64
N LEU A 348 -9.26 29.12 -29.24
CA LEU A 348 -8.88 27.78 -28.81
C LEU A 348 -7.37 27.56 -28.85
N ALA A 349 -6.76 27.67 -30.02
CA ALA A 349 -5.31 27.54 -30.21
C ALA A 349 -4.77 28.55 -31.23
N VAL A 350 -3.48 28.88 -31.14
CA VAL A 350 -2.82 29.82 -32.05
C VAL A 350 -2.55 29.19 -33.42
N LYS A 351 -2.07 27.94 -33.45
CA LYS A 351 -1.69 27.22 -34.67
C LYS A 351 -2.53 25.96 -34.86
N ASN A 352 -2.88 25.70 -36.13
CA ASN A 352 -3.61 24.54 -36.67
C ASN A 352 -5.04 24.33 -36.11
N GLY A 353 -5.28 24.63 -34.83
CA GLY A 353 -6.57 24.36 -34.18
C GLY A 353 -6.86 22.86 -34.10
N ALA A 354 -8.06 22.52 -33.62
CA ALA A 354 -8.60 21.18 -33.78
C ALA A 354 -9.69 21.23 -34.87
N ALA A 355 -9.58 20.33 -35.84
CA ALA A 355 -10.59 20.20 -36.89
C ALA A 355 -11.91 19.70 -36.30
N GLU A 356 -13.04 20.03 -36.93
CA GLU A 356 -14.35 19.54 -36.49
C GLU A 356 -14.42 18.01 -36.50
N SER A 357 -13.77 17.35 -37.47
CA SER A 357 -13.64 15.89 -37.53
C SER A 357 -12.83 15.27 -36.40
N ASP A 358 -12.06 16.08 -35.68
CA ASP A 358 -11.18 15.67 -34.59
C ASP A 358 -11.84 15.90 -33.21
N MET A 359 -13.08 16.41 -33.22
CA MET A 359 -13.92 16.66 -32.05
C MET A 359 -15.21 15.85 -32.15
N THR A 360 -15.62 15.21 -31.07
CA THR A 360 -16.92 14.52 -30.98
C THR A 360 -17.58 14.89 -29.66
N ASP A 361 -18.78 15.45 -29.71
CA ASP A 361 -19.53 15.92 -28.54
C ASP A 361 -18.74 16.88 -27.63
N CYS A 362 -17.92 17.75 -28.23
CA CYS A 362 -17.11 18.72 -27.51
C CYS A 362 -17.78 20.08 -27.41
N THR A 363 -17.56 20.79 -26.30
CA THR A 363 -17.97 22.18 -26.11
C THR A 363 -16.80 22.98 -25.57
N PHE A 364 -16.41 24.04 -26.28
CA PHE A 364 -15.40 25.00 -25.83
C PHE A 364 -16.03 26.40 -25.72
N ASN A 365 -16.54 26.73 -24.53
CA ASN A 365 -17.20 28.00 -24.25
C ASN A 365 -16.30 28.88 -23.36
N ILE A 366 -15.34 29.55 -23.99
CA ILE A 366 -14.37 30.41 -23.31
C ILE A 366 -14.56 31.85 -23.76
N SER A 367 -14.98 32.70 -22.85
CA SER A 367 -15.15 34.13 -23.10
C SER A 367 -13.80 34.82 -23.27
N LEU A 368 -13.64 35.60 -24.34
CA LEU A 368 -12.44 36.43 -24.56
C LEU A 368 -12.73 37.85 -24.11
N VAL A 369 -11.98 38.35 -23.13
CA VAL A 369 -12.23 39.65 -22.49
C VAL A 369 -10.98 40.53 -22.59
N ASN A 370 -11.06 41.66 -23.28
CA ASN A 370 -10.03 42.68 -23.24
C ASN A 370 -10.10 43.39 -21.87
N ALA A 371 -8.99 43.43 -21.13
CA ALA A 371 -8.94 44.04 -19.80
C ALA A 371 -9.11 45.57 -19.81
N ASN A 372 -9.03 46.20 -20.99
CA ASN A 372 -9.09 47.66 -21.17
C ASN A 372 -10.38 48.15 -21.83
N GLU A 373 -11.30 47.24 -22.16
CA GLU A 373 -12.65 47.53 -22.67
C GLU A 373 -13.67 47.13 -21.61
#